data_AF-A0A7K7VZT6-F1
#
_entry.id   AF-A0A7K7VZT6-F1
#
_cell.length_a   1.000
_cell.length_b   1.000
_cell.length_c   1.000
_cell.angle_alpha   90.00
_cell.angle_beta   90.00
_cell.angle_gamma   90.00
#
_symmetry.space_group_name_H-M   'P 1'
#
loop_
_entity.id
_entity.type
_entity.pdbx_description
1 polymer ?
#
loop_
_entity_poly.entity_id
_entity_poly.type
_entity_poly.pdbx_seq_one_letter_code
_entity_poly.pdbx_strand_id
1 'polypeptide(L)' 'GHGPVIRDANTRIQGYITHRNAREQQILSVLQKNAGKSYTSSELLNIVYQDIPENLLKAAEKNLIVHLKKLEKEGKV' A
#
# COMPACT_ATOMS: atom_id res chain seq x y z
N GLY A 1 -3.02 10.29 20.96
CA GLY A 1 -2.51 8.92 20.69
C GLY A 1 -3.58 7.91 21.09
N HIS A 2 -3.43 6.65 20.70
CA HIS A 2 -4.32 5.55 21.08
C HIS A 2 -3.52 4.27 21.33
N GLY A 3 -4.00 3.43 22.26
CA GLY A 3 -3.36 2.18 22.63
C GLY A 3 -2.39 2.31 23.82
N PRO A 4 -1.82 1.18 24.27
CA PRO A 4 -0.93 1.12 25.42
C PRO A 4 0.46 1.69 25.12
N VAL A 5 1.25 1.91 26.17
CA VAL A 5 2.64 2.34 26.06
C VAL A 5 3.48 1.32 25.28
N ILE A 6 4.22 1.80 24.28
CA ILE A 6 5.14 0.99 23.49
C ILE A 6 6.53 1.11 24.13
N ARG A 7 7.04 0.00 24.67
CA ARG A 7 8.35 -0.03 25.35
C ARG A 7 9.53 -0.09 24.37
N ASP A 8 9.36 -0.74 23.23
CA ASP A 8 10.36 -0.79 22.16
C ASP A 8 9.89 0.03 20.96
N ALA A 9 10.26 1.31 20.98
CA ALA A 9 9.88 2.26 19.94
C ALA A 9 10.52 1.91 18.58
N ASN A 10 11.77 1.43 18.59
CA ASN A 10 12.51 1.12 17.37
C ASN A 10 11.86 -0.01 16.59
N THR A 11 11.56 -1.12 17.27
CA THR A 11 10.88 -2.26 16.65
C THR A 11 9.52 -1.85 16.10
N ARG A 12 8.76 -1.02 16.83
CA ARG A 12 7.46 -0.54 16.35
C ARG A 12 7.58 0.31 15.10
N ILE A 13 8.48 1.30 15.10
CA ILE A 13 8.70 2.21 13.97
C ILE A 13 9.15 1.40 12.75
N GLN A 14 10.10 0.49 12.93
CA GLN A 14 10.57 -0.37 11.84
C GLN A 14 9.43 -1.24 11.28
N GLY A 15 8.55 -1.76 12.15
CA GLY A 15 7.36 -2.49 11.71
C GLY A 15 6.43 -1.65 10.83
N TYR A 16 6.19 -0.39 11.17
CA TYR A 16 5.40 0.52 10.33
C TYR A 16 6.05 0.80 8.98
N ILE A 17 7.37 1.02 8.95
CA ILE A 17 8.13 1.26 7.73
C ILE A 17 8.08 0.02 6.83
N THR A 18 8.43 -1.15 7.39
CA THR A 18 8.43 -2.43 6.66
C THR A 18 7.06 -2.72 6.07
N HIS A 19 5.98 -2.52 6.84
CA HIS A 19 4.62 -2.72 6.35
C HIS A 19 4.28 -1.81 5.15
N ARG A 20 4.62 -0.52 5.23
CA ARG A 20 4.36 0.43 4.12
C ARG A 20 5.20 0.10 2.89
N ASN A 21 6.48 -0.24 3.07
CA ASN A 21 7.35 -0.62 1.97
C ASN A 21 6.89 -1.91 1.30
N ALA A 22 6.44 -2.91 2.06
CA ALA A 22 5.88 -4.15 1.50
C ALA A 22 4.69 -3.87 0.58
N ARG A 23 3.80 -2.95 0.97
CA ARG A 23 2.66 -2.53 0.14
C ARG A 23 3.12 -1.86 -1.16
N GLU A 24 4.10 -0.96 -1.10
CA GLU A 24 4.67 -0.32 -2.29
C GLU A 24 5.29 -1.35 -3.25
N GLN A 25 6.04 -2.32 -2.73
CA GLN A 25 6.63 -3.39 -3.54
C GLN A 25 5.58 -4.26 -4.22
N GLN A 26 4.46 -4.55 -3.57
CA GLN A 26 3.34 -5.25 -4.21
C GLN A 26 2.77 -4.45 -5.39
N ILE A 27 2.54 -3.14 -5.21
CA ILE A 27 2.03 -2.26 -6.28
C ILE A 27 3.00 -2.22 -7.46
N LEU A 28 4.29 -1.97 -7.19
CA LEU A 28 5.32 -1.91 -8.23
C LEU A 28 5.46 -3.25 -8.96
N SER A 29 5.39 -4.38 -8.25
CA SER A 29 5.47 -5.70 -8.87
C SER A 29 4.31 -5.95 -9.85
N VAL A 30 3.09 -5.51 -9.51
CA VAL A 30 1.92 -5.63 -10.41
C VAL A 30 2.13 -4.81 -11.68
N LEU A 31 2.58 -3.56 -11.54
CA LEU A 31 2.82 -2.65 -12.67
C LEU A 31 3.97 -3.14 -13.57
N GLN A 32 5.07 -3.60 -12.97
CA GLN A 32 6.23 -4.12 -13.72
C GLN A 32 5.90 -5.40 -14.49
N LYS A 33 5.16 -6.33 -13.88
CA LYS A 33 4.74 -7.58 -14.55
C LYS A 33 3.85 -7.34 -15.77
N ASN A 34 3.20 -6.18 -15.84
CA ASN A 34 2.26 -5.82 -16.89
C ASN A 34 2.65 -4.49 -17.54
N ALA A 35 3.95 -4.30 -17.77
CA ALA A 35 4.48 -3.07 -18.35
C ALA A 35 3.74 -2.69 -19.65
N GLY A 36 3.33 -1.44 -19.75
CA GLY A 36 2.55 -0.92 -20.88
C GLY A 36 1.02 -1.05 -20.74
N LYS A 37 0.52 -1.77 -19.72
CA LYS A 37 -0.91 -1.79 -19.40
C LYS A 37 -1.25 -0.67 -18.41
N SER A 38 -2.25 0.13 -18.76
CA SER A 38 -2.88 1.07 -17.83
C SER A 38 -3.85 0.34 -16.91
N TYR A 39 -3.92 0.78 -15.66
CA TYR A 39 -4.84 0.26 -14.66
C TYR A 39 -5.69 1.35 -14.06
N THR A 40 -6.96 1.03 -13.80
CA THR A 40 -7.81 1.82 -12.91
C THR A 40 -7.47 1.56 -11.43
N SER A 41 -7.88 2.45 -10.53
CA SER A 41 -7.73 2.25 -9.08
C SER A 41 -8.38 0.95 -8.62
N SER A 42 -9.59 0.64 -9.12
CA SER A 42 -10.35 -0.55 -8.78
C SER A 42 -9.67 -1.84 -9.22
N GLU A 43 -9.08 -1.88 -10.41
CA GLU A 43 -8.34 -3.06 -10.88
C GLU A 43 -7.10 -3.32 -10.02
N LEU A 44 -6.32 -2.28 -9.72
CA LEU A 44 -5.17 -2.41 -8.82
C LEU A 44 -5.60 -2.79 -7.39
N LEU A 45 -6.71 -2.25 -6.90
CA LEU A 45 -7.27 -2.57 -5.59
C LEU A 45 -7.55 -4.08 -5.49
N ASN A 46 -8.23 -4.65 -6.49
CA ASN A 46 -8.57 -6.07 -6.51
C ASN A 46 -7.34 -6.99 -6.59
N ILE A 47 -6.24 -6.52 -7.21
CA ILE A 47 -5.01 -7.31 -7.31
C ILE A 47 -4.19 -7.21 -6.01
N VAL A 48 -4.10 -6.03 -5.41
CA VAL A 48 -3.22 -5.76 -4.25
C VAL A 48 -3.91 -6.11 -2.92
N TYR A 49 -5.24 -6.03 -2.84
CA TYR A 49 -6.03 -6.22 -1.63
C TYR A 49 -7.03 -7.38 -1.76
N GLN A 50 -6.55 -8.59 -2.07
CA GLN A 50 -7.38 -9.77 -2.33
C GLN A 50 -8.19 -10.26 -1.12
N ASP A 51 -7.63 -10.17 0.09
CA ASP A 51 -8.23 -10.78 1.30
C ASP A 51 -8.80 -9.74 2.29
N ILE A 52 -9.31 -8.61 1.78
CA ILE A 52 -9.86 -7.55 2.63
C ILE A 52 -11.40 -7.63 2.66
N PRO A 53 -12.01 -7.61 3.86
CA PRO A 53 -13.47 -7.52 4.01
C PRO A 53 -14.08 -6.37 3.22
N GLU A 54 -15.26 -6.59 2.62
CA GLU A 54 -15.90 -5.59 1.74
C GLU A 54 -16.10 -4.22 2.40
N ASN A 55 -16.42 -4.22 3.70
CA ASN A 55 -16.61 -2.99 4.49
C ASN A 55 -15.33 -2.15 4.62
N LEU A 56 -14.15 -2.72 4.34
CA LEU A 56 -12.86 -2.06 4.38
C LEU A 56 -12.32 -1.65 3.00
N LEU A 57 -12.98 -2.02 1.89
CA LEU A 57 -12.50 -1.74 0.53
C LEU A 57 -12.30 -0.24 0.28
N LYS A 58 -13.24 0.60 0.74
CA LYS A 58 -13.11 2.07 0.61
C LYS A 58 -11.88 2.62 1.35
N ALA A 59 -11.51 2.01 2.48
CA ALA A 59 -10.31 2.40 3.21
C ALA A 59 -9.04 1.89 2.51
N ALA A 60 -9.09 0.67 1.96
CA ALA A 60 -7.99 0.10 1.17
C ALA A 60 -7.71 0.92 -0.11
N GLU A 61 -8.76 1.37 -0.81
CA GLU A 61 -8.62 2.24 -1.99
C GLU A 61 -7.93 3.56 -1.66
N LYS A 62 -8.32 4.21 -0.55
CA LYS A 62 -7.64 5.42 -0.08
C LYS A 62 -6.17 5.17 0.22
N ASN A 63 -5.83 4.04 0.84
CA ASN A 63 -4.44 3.67 1.10
C ASN A 63 -3.67 3.44 -0.20
N LEU A 64 -4.26 2.74 -1.17
CA LEU A 64 -3.68 2.54 -2.50
C LEU A 64 -3.35 3.87 -3.18
N ILE A 65 -4.29 4.82 -3.20
CA ILE A 65 -4.09 6.15 -3.81
C ILE A 65 -2.93 6.91 -3.15
N VAL A 66 -2.80 6.84 -1.83
CA VAL A 66 -1.69 7.50 -1.10
C VAL A 66 -0.34 6.90 -1.52
N HIS A 67 -0.25 5.58 -1.66
CA HIS A 67 0.96 4.93 -2.16
C HIS A 67 1.26 5.32 -3.63
N LEU A 68 0.25 5.32 -4.50
CA LEU A 68 0.42 5.71 -5.91
C LEU A 68 0.94 7.16 -6.02
N LYS A 69 0.36 8.11 -5.28
CA LYS A 69 0.83 9.50 -5.25
C LYS A 69 2.29 9.63 -4.81
N LYS A 70 2.72 8.81 -3.85
CA LYS A 70 4.13 8.80 -3.42
C LYS A 70 5.03 8.25 -4.53
N LEU A 71 4.66 7.13 -5.13
CA LEU A 71 5.44 6.50 -6.20
C LEU A 71 5.55 7.40 -7.44
N GLU A 72 4.48 8.12 -7.78
CA GLU A 72 4.45 9.13 -8.86
C GLU A 72 5.42 10.28 -8.55
N LYS A 73 5.38 10.81 -7.31
CA LYS A 73 6.33 11.85 -6.87
C LYS A 73 7.79 11.38 -6.93
N GLU A 74 8.03 10.08 -6.75
CA GLU A 74 9.35 9.44 -6.86
C GLU A 74 9.72 9.03 -8.30
N GLY A 75 8.84 9.24 -9.29
CA GLY A 75 9.09 8.88 -10.70
C GLY A 75 9.15 7.38 -10.95
N LYS A 76 8.49 6.56 -10.10
CA LYS A 76 8.49 5.10 -10.21
C LYS A 76 7.28 4.54 -10.96
N VAL A 77 6.24 5.37 -11.15
CA VAL A 77 5.01 5.08 -11.88
C VAL A 77 4.58 6.31 -12.67
#